data_AF-A0AA49JPH3-F1
#
_entry.id   AF-A0AA49JPH3-F1
#
_cell.length_a   1.000
_cell.length_b   1.000
_cell.length_c   1.000
_cell.angle_alpha   90.00
_cell.angle_beta   90.00
_cell.angle_gamma   90.00
#
_symmetry.space_group_name_H-M   'P 1'
#
loop_
_entity.id
_entity.type
_entity.pdbx_description
1 polymer ?
#
loop_
_entity_poly.entity_id
_entity_poly.type
_entity_poly.pdbx_seq_one_letter_code
_entity_poly.pdbx_strand_id
1 'polypeptide(L)'
;MIERKDILIGELLEFIIICILPLFTGFMFAYTFNFLFTPLPSYFYLNSNVSEIGIIPNNDNKDYILGNYRKRIFMEEAPFTSNGSIFLPVKFVAIANGIDKKYITYENGILSIDNGTKKIVLDCNKKTISINGNILTAHGILLVKNNEIFLSTDYLEKLFDIKMEIKGEKIILRNNLFLNFFN
;
A
#
# COMPACT_ATOMS: atom_id res chain seq x y z
N MET A 1 60.89 -0.92 21.38
CA MET A 1 60.53 -2.23 20.82
C MET A 1 59.01 -2.21 20.72
N ILE A 2 58.47 -1.86 19.54
CA ILE A 2 57.01 -1.88 19.33
C ILE A 2 56.62 -3.36 19.41
N GLU A 3 55.71 -3.72 20.32
CA GLU A 3 55.35 -5.11 20.52
C GLU A 3 54.60 -5.62 19.29
N ARG A 4 54.87 -6.87 18.89
CA ARG A 4 54.25 -7.54 17.74
C ARG A 4 52.72 -7.50 17.77
N LYS A 5 52.12 -7.31 18.96
CA LYS A 5 50.69 -7.11 19.18
C LYS A 5 50.18 -5.77 18.65
N ASP A 6 50.96 -4.70 18.76
CA ASP A 6 50.56 -3.35 18.33
C ASP A 6 50.46 -3.27 16.79
N ILE A 7 51.37 -3.95 16.09
CA ILE A 7 51.36 -4.05 14.63
C ILE A 7 50.12 -4.84 14.16
N LEU A 8 49.82 -5.96 14.82
CA LEU A 8 48.68 -6.81 14.50
C LEU A 8 47.33 -6.11 14.75
N ILE A 9 47.26 -5.27 15.79
CA ILE A 9 46.09 -4.43 16.08
C ILE A 9 45.94 -3.32 15.04
N GLY A 10 47.03 -2.70 14.58
CA GLY A 10 47.03 -1.69 13.53
C GLY A 10 46.50 -2.21 12.18
N GLU A 11 47.01 -3.35 11.72
CA GLU A 11 46.56 -3.99 10.48
C GLU A 11 45.08 -4.43 10.54
N LEU A 12 44.64 -4.94 11.69
CA LEU A 12 43.24 -5.27 11.93
C LEU A 12 42.35 -4.02 11.88
N LEU A 13 42.79 -2.90 12.46
CA LEU A 13 42.06 -1.65 12.47
C LEU A 13 41.91 -1.08 11.05
N GLU A 14 42.98 -1.12 10.25
CA GLU A 14 42.94 -0.70 8.84
C GLU A 14 41.97 -1.56 8.02
N PHE A 15 41.98 -2.89 8.22
CA PHE A 15 41.03 -3.78 7.55
C PHE A 15 39.57 -3.47 7.92
N ILE A 16 39.28 -3.21 9.21
CA ILE A 16 37.94 -2.82 9.66
C ILE A 16 37.51 -1.50 8.99
N ILE A 17 38.39 -0.49 8.94
CA ILE A 17 38.08 0.83 8.38
C ILE A 17 37.89 0.76 6.86
N ILE A 18 38.70 -0.01 6.14
CA ILE A 18 38.68 -0.04 4.67
C ILE A 18 37.59 -0.98 4.14
N CYS A 19 37.34 -2.11 4.80
CA CYS A 19 36.42 -3.13 4.28
C CYS A 19 35.08 -3.16 5.01
N ILE A 20 35.10 -3.19 6.35
CA ILE A 20 33.88 -3.43 7.13
C ILE A 20 33.05 -2.15 7.25
N LEU A 21 33.68 -1.02 7.55
CA LEU A 21 32.98 0.25 7.76
C LEU A 21 32.21 0.72 6.50
N PRO A 22 32.75 0.63 5.27
CA PRO A 22 31.99 1.01 4.07
C PRO A 22 30.84 0.05 3.77
N LEU A 23 31.04 -1.26 3.97
CA LEU A 23 29.97 -2.26 3.82
C LEU A 23 28.83 -2.02 4.81
N PHE A 24 29.16 -1.78 6.08
CA PHE A 24 28.19 -1.46 7.10
C PHE A 24 27.47 -0.14 6.80
N THR A 25 28.20 0.90 6.40
CA THR A 25 27.62 2.20 6.05
C THR A 25 26.70 2.09 4.83
N GLY A 26 27.11 1.35 3.80
CA GLY A 26 26.29 1.06 2.62
C GLY A 26 25.03 0.27 2.96
N PHE A 27 25.15 -0.73 3.84
CA PHE A 27 23.99 -1.48 4.35
C PHE A 27 23.03 -0.58 5.14
N MET A 28 23.54 0.26 6.05
CA MET A 28 22.72 1.20 6.81
C MET A 28 22.07 2.25 5.91
N PHE A 29 22.76 2.70 4.86
CA PHE A 29 22.18 3.59 3.85
C PHE A 29 21.06 2.89 3.07
N ALA A 30 21.28 1.68 2.56
CA ALA A 30 20.25 0.92 1.86
C ALA A 30 19.05 0.60 2.76
N TYR A 31 19.28 0.27 4.04
CA TYR A 31 18.22 0.03 5.01
C TYR A 31 17.40 1.29 5.30
N THR A 32 18.07 2.41 5.58
CA THR A 32 17.37 3.69 5.86
C THR A 32 16.64 4.20 4.63
N PHE A 33 17.22 4.05 3.44
CA PHE A 33 16.57 4.37 2.17
C PHE A 33 15.30 3.52 1.99
N ASN A 34 15.40 2.20 2.10
CA ASN A 34 14.22 1.33 2.03
C ASN A 34 13.16 1.70 3.09
N PHE A 35 13.56 1.96 4.33
CA PHE A 35 12.63 2.36 5.39
C PHE A 35 11.91 3.69 5.10
N LEU A 36 12.60 4.66 4.49
CA LEU A 36 12.02 5.97 4.17
C LEU A 36 11.08 5.92 2.96
N PHE A 37 11.30 5.00 2.02
CA PHE A 37 10.51 4.95 0.78
C PHE A 37 9.49 3.80 0.72
N THR A 38 9.56 2.79 1.60
CA THR A 38 8.55 1.73 1.64
C THR A 38 7.26 2.20 2.32
N PRO A 39 6.11 2.22 1.62
CA PRO A 39 4.85 2.63 2.24
C PRO A 39 4.52 1.72 3.42
N LEU A 40 4.12 2.33 4.54
CA LEU A 40 3.60 1.56 5.66
C LEU A 40 2.34 0.79 5.21
N PRO A 41 2.11 -0.41 5.76
CA PRO A 41 0.87 -1.13 5.53
C PRO A 41 -0.33 -0.29 5.97
N SER A 42 -1.43 -0.42 5.22
CA SER A 42 -2.72 0.15 5.57
C SER A 42 -3.56 -0.88 6.33
N TYR A 43 -4.45 -0.42 7.21
CA TYR A 43 -5.27 -1.25 8.06
C TYR A 43 -6.73 -0.86 7.97
N PHE A 44 -7.54 -1.85 7.67
CA PHE A 44 -8.98 -1.81 7.72
C PHE A 44 -9.46 -2.72 8.84
N TYR A 45 -10.57 -2.36 9.46
CA TYR A 45 -11.13 -3.10 10.59
C TYR A 45 -12.57 -3.49 10.22
N LEU A 46 -12.88 -4.78 10.31
CA LEU A 46 -14.23 -5.28 10.08
C LEU A 46 -15.21 -4.58 11.02
N ASN A 47 -16.37 -4.19 10.48
CA ASN A 47 -17.46 -3.52 11.19
C ASN A 47 -17.07 -2.19 11.87
N SER A 48 -15.95 -1.58 11.48
CA SER A 48 -15.51 -0.27 11.96
C SER A 48 -15.34 0.70 10.80
N ASN A 49 -15.89 1.91 10.97
CA ASN A 49 -15.76 2.99 10.00
C ASN A 49 -14.40 3.68 10.06
N VAL A 50 -13.46 3.22 10.89
CA VAL A 50 -12.13 3.82 11.02
C VAL A 50 -11.11 2.96 10.31
N SER A 51 -10.26 3.57 9.50
CA SER A 51 -9.09 2.93 8.87
C SER A 51 -7.81 3.72 9.14
N GLU A 52 -6.67 3.03 9.10
CA GLU A 52 -5.34 3.63 9.16
C GLU A 52 -4.66 3.42 7.81
N ILE A 53 -4.52 4.48 7.02
CA ILE A 53 -3.93 4.39 5.70
C ILE A 53 -2.46 4.80 5.77
N GLY A 54 -1.56 3.93 5.31
CA GLY A 54 -0.15 4.27 5.12
C GLY A 54 0.02 5.23 3.94
N ILE A 55 0.69 6.36 4.17
CA ILE A 55 0.88 7.41 3.16
C ILE A 55 2.33 7.44 2.69
N ILE A 56 2.51 7.54 1.37
CA ILE A 56 3.81 7.84 0.75
C ILE A 56 4.01 9.37 0.82
N PRO A 57 5.16 9.87 1.30
CA PRO A 57 5.42 11.31 1.48
C PRO A 57 5.37 12.19 0.23
N ASN A 58 5.01 11.68 -0.94
CA ASN A 58 5.25 12.35 -2.21
C ASN A 58 4.05 13.10 -2.81
N ASN A 59 2.89 13.15 -2.13
CA ASN A 59 1.67 13.75 -2.73
C ASN A 59 0.77 14.58 -1.79
N ASP A 60 1.02 14.60 -0.47
CA ASP A 60 0.23 15.44 0.46
C ASP A 60 1.05 16.69 0.80
N ASN A 61 0.76 17.78 0.10
CA ASN A 61 1.56 19.02 0.05
C ASN A 61 1.45 19.90 1.31
N LYS A 62 1.21 19.31 2.50
CA LYS A 62 0.99 20.04 3.76
C LYS A 62 1.54 19.25 4.95
N ASP A 63 2.61 19.77 5.55
CA ASP A 63 3.00 19.65 6.97
C ASP A 63 3.50 18.31 7.54
N TYR A 64 3.94 17.34 6.72
CA TYR A 64 4.51 16.10 7.26
C TYR A 64 6.04 16.04 7.14
N ILE A 65 6.68 15.95 8.31
CA ILE A 65 8.12 15.76 8.51
C ILE A 65 8.52 14.45 7.83
N LEU A 66 9.63 14.47 7.07
CA LEU A 66 10.22 13.33 6.36
C LEU A 66 10.03 12.00 7.10
N GLY A 67 9.14 11.15 6.60
CA GLY A 67 8.93 9.80 7.13
C GLY A 67 7.60 9.17 6.70
N ASN A 68 7.57 7.84 6.63
CA ASN A 68 6.34 7.10 6.44
C ASN A 68 5.47 7.20 7.69
N TYR A 69 4.21 7.58 7.53
CA TYR A 69 3.24 7.66 8.63
C TYR A 69 1.89 7.07 8.21
N ARG A 70 1.01 6.85 9.20
CA ARG A 70 -0.37 6.43 8.95
C ARG A 70 -1.32 7.57 9.25
N LYS A 71 -2.24 7.81 8.33
CA LYS A 71 -3.35 8.76 8.51
C LYS A 71 -4.60 7.99 8.88
N ARG A 72 -5.25 8.40 9.97
CA ARG A 72 -6.56 7.87 10.33
C ARG A 72 -7.60 8.49 9.41
N ILE A 73 -8.40 7.65 8.77
CA ILE A 73 -9.47 8.06 7.85
C ILE A 73 -10.79 7.45 8.31
N PHE A 74 -11.84 8.26 8.22
CA PHE A 74 -13.21 7.84 8.53
C PHE A 74 -13.92 7.50 7.21
N MET A 75 -14.40 6.27 7.14
CA MET A 75 -15.14 5.70 6.03
C MET A 75 -16.63 5.96 6.24
N GLU A 76 -17.36 6.10 5.13
CA GLU A 76 -18.82 6.25 5.16
C GLU A 76 -19.44 4.93 5.63
N GLU A 77 -18.99 3.81 5.09
CA GLU A 77 -19.40 2.47 5.51
C GLU A 77 -18.22 1.58 5.91
N ALA A 78 -18.45 0.77 6.95
CA ALA A 78 -17.46 -0.19 7.42
C ALA A 78 -17.25 -1.34 6.42
N PRO A 79 -16.02 -1.88 6.34
CA PRO A 79 -15.77 -3.20 5.80
C PRO A 79 -16.65 -4.25 6.47
N PHE A 80 -17.16 -5.21 5.70
CA PHE A 80 -18.06 -6.24 6.21
C PHE A 80 -17.78 -7.60 5.56
N THR A 81 -18.34 -8.64 6.16
CA THR A 81 -18.29 -10.00 5.59
C THR A 81 -19.67 -10.36 5.02
N SER A 82 -19.70 -10.91 3.82
CA SER A 82 -20.93 -11.41 3.19
C SER A 82 -20.61 -12.66 2.37
N ASN A 83 -21.44 -13.70 2.48
CA ASN A 83 -21.25 -14.98 1.76
C ASN A 83 -19.84 -15.59 1.91
N GLY A 84 -19.21 -15.42 3.07
CA GLY A 84 -17.86 -15.92 3.34
C GLY A 84 -16.72 -15.08 2.74
N SER A 85 -17.03 -14.01 2.01
CA SER A 85 -16.04 -13.07 1.48
C SER A 85 -16.03 -11.76 2.27
N ILE A 86 -14.84 -11.17 2.40
CA ILE A 86 -14.68 -9.84 3.00
C ILE A 86 -14.79 -8.79 1.90
N PHE A 87 -15.59 -7.77 2.17
CA PHE A 87 -15.85 -6.66 1.29
C PHE A 87 -15.24 -5.39 1.85
N LEU A 88 -14.44 -4.72 1.02
CA LEU A 88 -13.82 -3.44 1.35
C LEU A 88 -14.32 -2.34 0.40
N PRO A 89 -14.44 -1.11 0.90
CA PRO A 89 -14.84 0.02 0.08
C PRO A 89 -13.71 0.39 -0.90
N VAL A 90 -14.02 0.34 -2.20
CA VAL A 90 -13.03 0.44 -3.30
C VAL A 90 -12.29 1.78 -3.27
N LYS A 91 -13.01 2.87 -2.98
CA LYS A 91 -12.47 4.23 -2.88
C LYS A 91 -11.31 4.30 -1.88
N PHE A 92 -11.46 3.74 -0.70
CA PHE A 92 -10.42 3.78 0.33
C PHE A 92 -9.27 2.83 0.05
N VAL A 93 -9.53 1.69 -0.60
CA VAL A 93 -8.47 0.78 -1.07
C VAL A 93 -7.62 1.47 -2.14
N ALA A 94 -8.23 2.21 -3.06
CA ALA A 94 -7.53 3.00 -4.07
C ALA A 94 -6.65 4.08 -3.43
N ILE A 95 -7.18 4.83 -2.44
CA ILE A 95 -6.42 5.82 -1.67
C ILE A 95 -5.26 5.16 -0.92
N ALA A 96 -5.49 3.99 -0.31
CA ALA A 96 -4.45 3.21 0.36
C ALA A 96 -3.37 2.68 -0.60
N ASN A 97 -3.68 2.59 -1.89
CA ASN A 97 -2.72 2.29 -2.95
C ASN A 97 -2.05 3.55 -3.53
N GLY A 98 -2.18 4.71 -2.85
CA GLY A 98 -1.54 5.96 -3.27
C GLY A 98 -2.25 6.69 -4.41
N ILE A 99 -3.47 6.28 -4.79
CA ILE A 99 -4.26 6.99 -5.78
C ILE A 99 -4.91 8.20 -5.12
N ASP A 100 -4.60 9.39 -5.66
CA ASP A 100 -5.18 10.65 -5.17
C ASP A 100 -6.70 10.67 -5.41
N LYS A 101 -7.45 11.20 -4.43
CA LYS A 101 -8.90 11.32 -4.45
C LYS A 101 -9.42 12.06 -5.69
N LYS A 102 -8.65 12.98 -6.26
CA LYS A 102 -9.02 13.71 -7.49
C LYS A 102 -9.17 12.80 -8.72
N TYR A 103 -8.53 11.64 -8.72
CA TYR A 103 -8.61 10.64 -9.79
C TYR A 103 -9.74 9.63 -9.58
N ILE A 104 -10.52 9.78 -8.51
CA ILE A 104 -11.60 8.88 -8.13
C ILE A 104 -12.92 9.65 -8.24
N THR A 105 -13.73 9.32 -9.24
CA THR A 105 -15.05 9.92 -9.45
C THR A 105 -16.13 8.87 -9.33
N TYR A 106 -17.25 9.24 -8.70
CA TYR A 106 -18.39 8.36 -8.56
C TYR A 106 -19.66 9.12 -8.95
N GLU A 107 -20.24 8.73 -10.07
CA GLU A 107 -21.42 9.38 -10.66
C GLU A 107 -22.36 8.32 -11.24
N ASN A 108 -23.66 8.45 -10.97
CA ASN A 108 -24.71 7.60 -11.55
C ASN A 108 -24.48 6.08 -11.40
N GLY A 109 -23.88 5.66 -10.28
CA GLY A 109 -23.58 4.24 -10.02
C GLY A 109 -22.32 3.74 -10.72
N ILE A 110 -21.50 4.63 -11.28
CA ILE A 110 -20.24 4.30 -11.94
C ILE A 110 -19.08 4.92 -11.16
N LEU A 111 -18.16 4.09 -10.69
CA LEU A 111 -16.90 4.51 -10.07
C LEU A 111 -15.79 4.42 -11.11
N SER A 112 -15.21 5.56 -11.45
CA SER A 112 -14.04 5.65 -12.33
C SER A 112 -12.82 6.02 -11.51
N ILE A 113 -11.75 5.26 -11.69
CA ILE A 113 -10.43 5.51 -11.13
C ILE A 113 -9.48 5.60 -12.31
N ASP A 114 -8.96 6.79 -12.57
CA ASP A 114 -8.08 7.05 -13.71
C ASP A 114 -6.87 7.88 -13.27
N ASN A 115 -5.74 7.20 -13.07
CA ASN A 115 -4.47 7.83 -12.70
C ASN A 115 -3.52 7.99 -13.91
N GLY A 116 -4.03 7.86 -15.15
CA GLY A 116 -3.27 7.93 -16.40
C GLY A 116 -2.51 6.65 -16.79
N THR A 117 -2.12 5.81 -15.83
CA THR A 117 -1.46 4.51 -16.11
C THR A 117 -2.43 3.34 -16.07
N LYS A 118 -3.45 3.43 -15.22
CA LYS A 118 -4.48 2.43 -15.05
C LYS A 118 -5.84 3.10 -14.96
N LYS A 119 -6.75 2.67 -15.83
CA LYS A 119 -8.14 3.08 -15.83
C LYS A 119 -9.01 1.93 -15.37
N ILE A 120 -9.63 2.10 -14.21
CA ILE A 120 -10.58 1.15 -13.63
C ILE A 120 -11.96 1.79 -13.66
N VAL A 121 -12.94 1.10 -14.22
CA VAL A 121 -14.34 1.55 -14.21
C VAL A 121 -15.19 0.43 -13.62
N LEU A 122 -15.88 0.71 -12.52
CA LEU A 122 -16.87 -0.19 -11.93
C LEU A 122 -18.26 0.35 -12.24
N ASP A 123 -19.02 -0.36 -13.08
CA ASP A 123 -20.41 -0.04 -13.39
C ASP A 123 -21.34 -0.91 -12.55
N CYS A 124 -21.99 -0.30 -11.56
CA CYS A 124 -22.86 -1.01 -10.62
C CYS A 124 -24.18 -1.42 -11.25
N ASN A 125 -24.65 -0.67 -12.25
CA ASN A 125 -25.91 -0.92 -12.93
C ASN A 125 -25.78 -2.16 -13.82
N LYS A 126 -24.62 -2.32 -14.47
CA LYS A 126 -24.31 -3.49 -15.31
C LYS A 126 -23.61 -4.61 -14.56
N LYS A 127 -23.18 -4.38 -13.31
CA LYS A 127 -22.35 -5.31 -12.52
C LYS A 127 -21.10 -5.73 -13.30
N THR A 128 -20.38 -4.75 -13.85
CA THR A 128 -19.15 -4.98 -14.60
C THR A 128 -17.98 -4.18 -14.05
N ILE A 129 -16.78 -4.70 -14.29
CA ILE A 129 -15.50 -4.04 -13.98
C ILE A 129 -14.71 -3.97 -15.28
N SER A 130 -14.32 -2.78 -15.70
CA SER A 130 -13.42 -2.55 -16.82
C SER A 130 -12.03 -2.18 -16.30
N ILE A 131 -10.98 -2.83 -16.80
CA ILE A 131 -9.59 -2.51 -16.50
C ILE A 131 -8.90 -2.22 -17.84
N ASN A 132 -8.48 -0.98 -18.06
CA ASN A 132 -7.86 -0.53 -19.31
C ASN A 132 -8.68 -0.93 -20.56
N GLY A 133 -10.02 -0.92 -20.46
CA GLY A 133 -10.94 -1.29 -21.53
C GLY A 133 -11.37 -2.77 -21.52
N ASN A 134 -10.67 -3.66 -20.82
CA ASN A 134 -11.08 -5.07 -20.70
C ASN A 134 -12.20 -5.22 -19.69
N ILE A 135 -13.38 -5.62 -20.14
CA ILE A 135 -14.60 -5.74 -19.33
C ILE A 135 -14.73 -7.15 -18.77
N LEU A 136 -14.99 -7.25 -17.47
CA LEU A 136 -15.24 -8.48 -16.73
C LEU A 136 -16.58 -8.38 -15.99
N THR A 137 -17.32 -9.47 -15.93
CA THR A 137 -18.56 -9.57 -15.16
C THR A 137 -18.25 -9.71 -13.67
N ALA A 138 -18.98 -8.98 -12.82
CA ALA A 138 -18.71 -8.85 -11.39
C ALA A 138 -19.87 -9.30 -10.51
N HIS A 139 -20.63 -10.32 -10.93
CA HIS A 139 -21.72 -10.87 -10.14
C HIS A 139 -21.22 -11.46 -8.81
N GLY A 140 -21.88 -11.11 -7.71
CA GLY A 140 -21.56 -11.59 -6.36
C GLY A 140 -20.31 -10.96 -5.71
N ILE A 141 -19.41 -10.36 -6.51
CA ILE A 141 -18.17 -9.73 -6.01
C ILE A 141 -18.25 -8.21 -5.89
N LEU A 142 -19.24 -7.57 -6.55
CA LEU A 142 -19.49 -6.13 -6.50
C LEU A 142 -20.82 -5.84 -5.78
N LEU A 143 -20.71 -5.20 -4.62
CA LEU A 143 -21.83 -4.77 -3.80
C LEU A 143 -21.86 -3.24 -3.71
N VAL A 144 -23.06 -2.69 -3.53
CA VAL A 144 -23.27 -1.27 -3.28
C VAL A 144 -24.06 -1.12 -2.01
N LYS A 145 -23.58 -0.30 -1.09
CA LYS A 145 -24.24 -0.02 0.19
C LYS A 145 -24.05 1.45 0.51
N ASN A 146 -25.14 2.15 0.82
CA ASN A 146 -25.14 3.58 1.16
C ASN A 146 -24.32 4.45 0.20
N ASN A 147 -24.50 4.21 -1.12
CA ASN A 147 -23.81 4.94 -2.18
C ASN A 147 -22.29 4.71 -2.27
N GLU A 148 -21.77 3.73 -1.54
CA GLU A 148 -20.39 3.29 -1.58
C GLU A 148 -20.27 1.91 -2.24
N ILE A 149 -19.23 1.73 -3.05
CA ILE A 149 -18.97 0.49 -3.78
C ILE A 149 -17.97 -0.36 -3.03
N PHE A 150 -18.37 -1.62 -2.88
CA PHE A 150 -17.64 -2.65 -2.18
C PHE A 150 -17.22 -3.75 -3.15
N LEU A 151 -16.00 -4.23 -2.96
CA LEU A 151 -15.47 -5.35 -3.73
C LEU A 151 -14.83 -6.37 -2.79
N SER A 152 -14.92 -7.64 -3.17
CA SER A 152 -14.27 -8.72 -2.42
C SER A 152 -12.75 -8.53 -2.37
N THR A 153 -12.12 -8.81 -1.24
CA THR A 153 -10.66 -8.71 -1.02
C THR A 153 -9.86 -9.40 -2.13
N ASP A 154 -10.25 -10.61 -2.53
CA ASP A 154 -9.53 -11.42 -3.54
C ASP A 154 -9.48 -10.74 -4.91
N TYR A 155 -10.49 -9.94 -5.23
CA TYR A 155 -10.55 -9.20 -6.47
C TYR A 155 -9.81 -7.86 -6.35
N LEU A 156 -9.84 -7.24 -5.17
CA LEU A 156 -9.07 -6.03 -4.89
C LEU A 156 -7.56 -6.28 -4.99
N GLU A 157 -7.08 -7.41 -4.50
CA GLU A 157 -5.67 -7.82 -4.66
C GLU A 157 -5.25 -7.81 -6.12
N LYS A 158 -6.03 -8.46 -6.99
CA LYS A 158 -5.79 -8.50 -8.44
C LYS A 158 -5.96 -7.13 -9.09
N LEU A 159 -6.98 -6.38 -8.69
CA LEU A 159 -7.34 -5.09 -9.27
C LEU A 159 -6.29 -4.02 -8.96
N PHE A 160 -5.62 -4.09 -7.82
CA PHE A 160 -4.69 -3.07 -7.36
C PHE A 160 -3.24 -3.54 -7.28
N ASP A 161 -2.97 -4.82 -7.59
CA ASP A 161 -1.66 -5.46 -7.41
C ASP A 161 -1.12 -5.26 -5.99
N ILE A 162 -1.94 -5.64 -5.02
CA ILE A 162 -1.68 -5.50 -3.59
C ILE A 162 -1.84 -6.85 -2.91
N LYS A 163 -1.19 -7.01 -1.76
CA LYS A 163 -1.37 -8.19 -0.90
C LYS A 163 -2.18 -7.81 0.33
N MET A 164 -3.20 -8.60 0.63
CA MET A 164 -4.01 -8.47 1.84
C MET A 164 -3.75 -9.64 2.79
N GLU A 165 -3.63 -9.33 4.08
CA GLU A 165 -3.52 -10.32 5.15
C GLU A 165 -4.63 -10.08 6.15
N ILE A 166 -5.44 -11.11 6.43
CA ILE A 166 -6.53 -11.03 7.39
C ILE A 166 -6.04 -11.62 8.71
N LYS A 167 -6.17 -10.86 9.80
CA LYS A 167 -5.81 -11.27 11.17
C LYS A 167 -6.96 -10.93 12.11
N GLY A 168 -7.85 -11.90 12.34
CA GLY A 168 -9.09 -11.66 13.09
C GLY A 168 -9.94 -10.60 12.38
N GLU A 169 -10.27 -9.53 13.09
CA GLU A 169 -11.06 -8.41 12.54
C GLU A 169 -10.24 -7.41 11.73
N LYS A 170 -8.91 -7.57 11.71
CA LYS A 170 -8.00 -6.63 11.07
C LYS A 170 -7.59 -7.12 9.69
N ILE A 171 -7.78 -6.27 8.69
CA ILE A 171 -7.37 -6.50 7.30
C ILE A 171 -6.18 -5.60 7.01
N ILE A 172 -5.05 -6.22 6.67
CA ILE A 172 -3.76 -5.55 6.46
C ILE A 172 -3.52 -5.48 4.97
N LEU A 173 -3.45 -4.29 4.40
CA LEU A 173 -3.09 -4.05 3.00
C LEU A 173 -1.61 -3.70 2.92
N ARG A 174 -0.87 -4.47 2.13
CA ARG A 174 0.55 -4.23 1.81
C ARG A 174 0.67 -3.92 0.33
N ASN A 175 1.36 -2.83 0.03
CA ASN A 175 1.57 -2.39 -1.33
C ASN A 175 2.79 -3.11 -1.94
N ASN A 176 2.63 -3.69 -3.13
CA ASN A 176 3.74 -4.36 -3.83
C ASN A 176 4.65 -3.38 -4.59
N LEU A 177 4.33 -2.08 -4.60
CA LEU A 177 5.03 -1.03 -5.38
C LEU A 177 6.57 -1.02 -5.26
N PHE A 178 7.17 -1.63 -4.24
CA PHE A 178 8.63 -1.69 -4.07
C PHE A 178 9.32 -2.95 -4.60
N LEU A 179 8.61 -4.02 -4.94
CA LEU A 179 9.22 -5.25 -5.47
C LEU A 179 9.60 -5.13 -6.97
N ASN A 180 9.04 -4.15 -7.69
CA ASN A 180 9.28 -3.99 -9.14
C ASN A 180 10.48 -3.10 -9.50
N PHE A 181 11.23 -2.55 -8.53
CA PHE A 181 12.47 -1.81 -8.83
C PHE A 181 13.71 -2.72 -8.99
N PHE A 182 13.60 -4.01 -8.68
CA PHE A 182 14.72 -4.96 -8.70
C PHE A 182 14.51 -6.17 -9.64
N ASN A 183 13.55 -6.09 -10.57
CA ASN A 183 13.39 -7.07 -11.65
C ASN A 183 13.82 -6.48 -12.99
#